data_AF-A0A0D7ENC8-F1
#
_entry.id   AF-A0A0D7ENC8-F1
#
_cell.length_a   1.000
_cell.length_b   1.000
_cell.length_c   1.000
_cell.angle_alpha   90.00
_cell.angle_beta   90.00
_cell.angle_gamma   90.00
#
_symmetry.space_group_name_H-M   'P 1'
#
loop_
_entity.id
_entity.type
_entity.pdbx_description
1 polymer ?
#
loop_
_entity_poly.entity_id
_entity_poly.type
_entity_poly.pdbx_seq_one_letter_code
_entity_poly.pdbx_strand_id
1 'polypeptide(L)'
;MVQPDKGEMPDDIAPSTPKHASAAVIAQHAATLEALPFSDTRDFDEAARGFLGSIDHAAIATAQGRAVWSLEPYGFLAEETAPPTVDPSLWRQSRLNMNHGLFEVVPGVYQVRG
;
A
#
# COMPACT_ATOMS: atom_id res chain seq x y z
N MET A 1 -49.54 26.81 -18.94
CA MET A 1 -48.60 27.50 -18.02
C MET A 1 -48.18 26.50 -16.97
N VAL A 2 -47.17 25.69 -17.29
CA VAL A 2 -46.53 24.73 -16.37
C VAL A 2 -45.13 25.26 -16.18
N GLN A 3 -44.79 25.68 -14.97
CA GLN A 3 -43.43 26.08 -14.62
C GLN A 3 -42.54 24.84 -14.62
N PRO A 4 -41.32 24.88 -15.17
CA PRO A 4 -40.35 23.83 -14.92
C PRO A 4 -39.91 23.88 -13.46
N ASP A 5 -39.95 22.73 -12.83
CA ASP A 5 -39.38 22.43 -11.52
C ASP A 5 -37.90 22.82 -11.53
N LYS A 6 -37.51 23.76 -10.65
CA LYS A 6 -36.10 24.09 -10.44
C LYS A 6 -35.50 22.92 -9.68
N GLY A 7 -34.87 22.01 -10.43
CA GLY A 7 -34.06 20.94 -9.85
C GLY A 7 -33.14 21.52 -8.78
N GLU A 8 -33.40 21.10 -7.55
CA GLU A 8 -32.55 21.32 -6.40
C GLU A 8 -31.23 20.60 -6.69
N MET A 9 -30.20 21.37 -7.05
CA MET A 9 -28.83 20.88 -7.11
C MET A 9 -28.41 20.64 -5.66
N PRO A 10 -28.13 19.40 -5.23
CA PRO A 10 -27.67 19.18 -3.86
C PRO A 10 -26.36 19.93 -3.64
N ASP A 11 -26.37 20.75 -2.58
CA ASP A 11 -25.29 21.57 -2.08
C ASP A 11 -23.96 20.78 -1.96
N ASP A 12 -22.88 21.41 -2.41
CA ASP A 12 -21.50 21.27 -1.96
C ASP A 12 -21.03 19.88 -1.48
N ILE A 13 -20.32 19.15 -2.35
CA ILE A 13 -19.34 18.15 -1.89
C ILE A 13 -18.11 18.90 -1.37
N ALA A 14 -18.20 19.48 -0.17
CA ALA A 14 -17.03 19.99 0.52
C ALA A 14 -16.04 18.84 0.80
N PRO A 15 -14.73 19.01 0.60
CA PRO A 15 -13.77 17.95 0.86
C PRO A 15 -13.77 17.59 2.35
N SER A 16 -14.21 16.38 2.70
CA SER A 16 -14.21 15.91 4.08
C SER A 16 -12.85 15.34 4.47
N THR A 17 -12.26 15.85 5.56
CA THR A 17 -11.02 15.31 6.13
C THR A 17 -11.22 13.86 6.61
N PRO A 18 -10.26 12.94 6.39
CA PRO A 18 -10.31 11.59 6.95
C PRO A 18 -10.45 11.61 8.47
N LYS A 19 -11.31 10.72 9.00
CA LYS A 19 -11.53 10.56 10.45
C LYS A 19 -10.54 9.56 11.04
N HIS A 20 -10.31 9.63 12.35
CA HIS A 20 -9.59 8.59 13.07
C HIS A 20 -10.34 7.25 13.08
N ALA A 21 -9.60 6.16 13.26
CA ALA A 21 -10.19 4.84 13.47
C ALA A 21 -11.07 4.84 14.74
N SER A 22 -12.25 4.24 14.63
CA SER A 22 -13.16 4.09 15.77
C SER A 22 -12.66 3.00 16.73
N ALA A 23 -13.16 3.00 17.97
CA ALA A 23 -12.85 1.96 18.94
C ALA A 23 -13.17 0.54 18.43
N ALA A 24 -14.26 0.39 17.67
CA ALA A 24 -14.63 -0.90 17.07
C ALA A 24 -13.60 -1.37 16.02
N VAL A 25 -13.09 -0.46 15.19
CA VAL A 25 -12.05 -0.78 14.20
C VAL A 25 -10.74 -1.17 14.89
N ILE A 26 -10.33 -0.42 15.91
CA ILE A 26 -9.13 -0.71 16.69
C ILE A 26 -9.22 -2.09 17.35
N ALA A 27 -10.37 -2.41 17.97
CA ALA A 27 -10.60 -3.72 18.57
C ALA A 27 -10.54 -4.86 17.53
N GLN A 28 -11.07 -4.62 16.32
CA GLN A 28 -10.98 -5.60 15.25
C GLN A 28 -9.54 -5.83 14.79
N HIS A 29 -8.72 -4.78 14.67
CA HIS A 29 -7.30 -4.92 14.30
C HIS A 29 -6.50 -5.66 15.39
N ALA A 30 -6.79 -5.41 16.67
CA ALA A 30 -6.21 -6.19 17.76
C ALA A 30 -6.59 -7.68 17.68
N ALA A 31 -7.86 -7.99 17.40
CA ALA A 31 -8.30 -9.37 17.19
C ALA A 31 -7.60 -10.03 15.98
N THR A 32 -7.34 -9.29 14.91
CA THR A 32 -6.54 -9.80 13.77
C THR A 32 -5.12 -10.16 14.19
N LEU A 33 -4.46 -9.33 15.01
CA LEU A 33 -3.11 -9.60 15.52
C LEU A 33 -3.04 -10.88 16.36
N GLU A 34 -4.08 -11.16 17.15
CA GLU A 34 -4.16 -12.38 17.97
C GLU A 34 -4.48 -13.63 17.14
N ALA A 35 -5.28 -13.50 16.08
CA ALA A 35 -5.79 -14.63 15.31
C ALA A 35 -4.81 -15.16 14.25
N LEU A 36 -3.88 -14.33 13.75
CA LEU A 36 -3.00 -14.68 12.63
C LEU A 36 -1.54 -14.89 13.07
N PRO A 37 -0.77 -15.73 12.37
CA PRO A 37 0.60 -16.08 12.75
C PRO A 37 1.63 -15.00 12.35
N PHE A 38 1.56 -13.81 12.94
CA PHE A 38 2.48 -12.71 12.61
C PHE A 38 3.95 -13.00 12.94
N SER A 39 4.22 -13.95 13.84
CA SER A 39 5.58 -14.44 14.12
C SER A 39 6.19 -15.26 12.97
N ASP A 40 5.38 -15.71 12.01
CA ASP A 40 5.88 -16.36 10.80
C ASP A 40 6.34 -15.29 9.79
N THR A 41 7.65 -15.12 9.69
CA THR A 41 8.28 -14.11 8.84
C THR A 41 8.93 -14.67 7.59
N ARG A 42 8.69 -15.96 7.26
CA ARG A 42 9.34 -16.63 6.11
C ARG A 42 9.14 -15.91 4.79
N ASP A 43 7.98 -15.29 4.58
CA ASP A 43 7.70 -14.54 3.35
C ASP A 43 8.67 -13.36 3.14
N PHE A 44 9.22 -12.77 4.20
CA PHE A 44 10.20 -11.68 4.08
C PHE A 44 11.53 -12.21 3.53
N ASP A 45 11.99 -13.36 4.04
CA ASP A 45 13.19 -14.02 3.55
C ASP A 45 13.00 -14.48 2.09
N GLU A 46 11.84 -15.06 1.78
CA GLU A 46 11.50 -15.48 0.42
C GLU A 46 11.38 -14.31 -0.55
N ALA A 47 10.80 -13.19 -0.12
CA ALA A 47 10.77 -11.96 -0.91
C ALA A 47 12.17 -11.42 -1.17
N ALA A 48 13.10 -11.46 -0.21
CA ALA A 48 14.46 -10.98 -0.42
C ALA A 48 15.35 -11.94 -1.25
N ARG A 49 14.97 -13.21 -1.37
CA ARG A 49 15.79 -14.25 -1.99
C ARG A 49 16.09 -13.96 -3.46
N GLY A 50 17.36 -14.10 -3.82
CA GLY A 50 17.82 -13.95 -5.22
C GLY A 50 17.94 -12.50 -5.68
N PHE A 51 17.86 -11.51 -4.79
CA PHE A 51 18.02 -10.11 -5.13
C PHE A 51 19.37 -9.83 -5.81
N LEU A 52 19.33 -9.16 -6.97
CA LEU A 52 20.50 -8.78 -7.74
C LEU A 52 20.75 -7.26 -7.75
N GLY A 53 19.69 -6.46 -7.65
CA GLY A 53 19.80 -5.01 -7.67
C GLY A 53 18.46 -4.30 -7.85
N SER A 54 18.46 -2.99 -7.61
CA SER A 54 17.28 -2.14 -7.74
C SER A 54 17.68 -0.71 -8.08
N ILE A 55 16.68 0.14 -8.33
CA ILE A 55 16.82 1.59 -8.49
C ILE A 55 16.10 2.28 -7.35
N ASP A 56 16.57 3.46 -6.93
CA ASP A 56 15.97 4.18 -5.81
C ASP A 56 14.46 4.40 -6.02
N HIS A 57 13.68 4.00 -5.01
CA HIS A 57 12.22 4.12 -4.97
C HIS A 57 11.46 3.48 -6.15
N ALA A 58 12.07 2.58 -6.93
CA ALA A 58 11.51 2.09 -8.19
C ALA A 58 11.07 3.25 -9.14
N ALA A 59 11.74 4.39 -9.06
CA ALA A 59 11.30 5.61 -9.72
C ALA A 59 11.52 5.49 -11.25
N ILE A 60 10.41 5.54 -12.00
CA ILE A 60 10.41 5.55 -13.46
C ILE A 60 9.75 6.84 -13.94
N ALA A 61 10.44 7.55 -14.83
CA ALA A 61 9.95 8.79 -15.43
C ALA A 61 9.99 8.71 -16.96
N THR A 62 9.15 9.52 -17.61
CA THR A 62 9.26 9.74 -19.06
C THR A 62 10.51 10.54 -19.39
N ALA A 63 10.90 10.58 -20.67
CA ALA A 63 12.02 11.41 -21.13
C ALA A 63 11.86 12.91 -20.83
N GLN A 64 10.62 13.37 -20.61
CA GLN A 64 10.29 14.75 -20.25
C GLN A 64 10.21 14.96 -18.71
N GLY A 65 10.57 13.96 -17.92
CA GLY A 65 10.64 14.05 -16.45
C GLY A 65 9.31 13.83 -15.72
N ARG A 66 8.24 13.41 -16.41
CA ARG A 66 6.98 13.08 -15.74
C ARG A 66 7.08 11.73 -15.05
N ALA A 67 6.76 11.66 -13.76
CA ALA A 67 6.69 10.39 -13.03
C ALA A 67 5.65 9.45 -13.67
N VAL A 68 6.06 8.21 -13.93
CA VAL A 68 5.23 7.11 -14.44
C VAL A 68 4.93 6.13 -13.31
N TRP A 69 5.95 5.82 -12.51
CA TRP A 69 5.85 4.92 -11.37
C TRP A 69 6.85 5.34 -10.30
N SER A 70 6.48 5.21 -9.03
CA SER A 70 7.37 5.41 -7.89
C SER A 70 6.76 4.77 -6.65
N LEU A 71 7.60 4.14 -5.85
CA LEU A 71 7.28 3.65 -4.53
C LEU A 71 7.60 4.66 -3.41
N GLU A 72 8.19 5.82 -3.76
CA GLU A 72 8.52 6.89 -2.80
C GLU A 72 7.33 7.33 -1.92
N PRO A 73 6.10 7.52 -2.44
CA PRO A 73 4.96 7.92 -1.62
C PRO A 73 4.56 6.87 -0.57
N TYR A 74 4.99 5.61 -0.74
CA TYR A 74 4.73 4.51 0.18
C TYR A 74 5.84 4.36 1.23
N GLY A 75 6.75 5.34 1.36
CA GLY A 75 7.82 5.33 2.37
C GLY A 75 7.32 5.17 3.82
N PHE A 76 6.05 5.49 4.10
CA PHE A 76 5.43 5.22 5.40
C PHE A 76 5.37 3.72 5.76
N LEU A 77 5.48 2.81 4.78
CA LEU A 77 5.57 1.36 5.00
C LEU A 77 6.93 0.91 5.55
N ALA A 78 7.90 1.82 5.68
CA ALA A 78 9.13 1.53 6.43
C ALA A 78 8.83 1.18 7.90
N GLU A 79 7.73 1.70 8.45
CA GLU A 79 7.29 1.39 9.80
C GLU A 79 6.76 -0.05 9.90
N GLU A 80 7.26 -0.81 10.86
CA GLU A 80 6.87 -2.21 11.04
C GLU A 80 5.43 -2.35 11.57
N THR A 81 5.04 -1.45 12.47
CA THR A 81 3.74 -1.50 13.12
C THR A 81 2.70 -0.79 12.27
N ALA A 82 1.56 -1.47 12.03
CA ALA A 82 0.45 -0.88 11.31
C ALA A 82 -0.20 0.27 12.12
N PRO A 83 -0.58 1.37 11.46
CA PRO A 83 -1.36 2.42 12.12
C PRO A 83 -2.77 1.89 12.47
N PRO A 84 -3.47 2.50 13.43
CA PRO A 84 -4.82 2.06 13.84
C PRO A 84 -5.89 2.10 12.74
N THR A 85 -5.59 2.75 11.61
CA THR A 85 -6.48 2.92 10.47
C THR A 85 -6.27 1.87 9.37
N VAL A 86 -5.32 0.95 9.52
CA VAL A 86 -5.01 -0.08 8.52
C VAL A 86 -4.98 -1.44 9.19
N ASP A 87 -5.57 -2.43 8.53
CA ASP A 87 -5.52 -3.82 8.99
C ASP A 87 -4.05 -4.32 9.04
N PRO A 88 -3.62 -4.96 10.13
CA PRO A 88 -2.23 -5.37 10.31
C PRO A 88 -1.77 -6.44 9.31
N SER A 89 -2.66 -7.31 8.83
CA SER A 89 -2.32 -8.30 7.80
C SER A 89 -2.10 -7.62 6.45
N LEU A 90 -2.95 -6.64 6.12
CA LEU A 90 -2.77 -5.83 4.93
C LEU A 90 -1.46 -5.03 5.02
N TRP A 91 -1.16 -4.43 6.17
CA TRP A 91 0.10 -3.70 6.38
C TRP A 91 1.32 -4.58 6.13
N ARG A 92 1.36 -5.80 6.69
CA ARG A 92 2.42 -6.78 6.45
C ARG A 92 2.57 -7.08 4.96
N GLN A 93 1.46 -7.32 4.24
CA GLN A 93 1.48 -7.58 2.81
C GLN A 93 1.99 -6.37 2.01
N SER A 94 1.55 -5.16 2.37
CA SER A 94 2.03 -3.93 1.75
C SER A 94 3.54 -3.76 1.93
N ARG A 95 4.07 -4.06 3.12
CA ARG A 95 5.52 -4.08 3.37
C ARG A 95 6.25 -5.12 2.51
N LEU A 96 5.70 -6.32 2.36
CA LEU A 96 6.27 -7.34 1.47
C LEU A 96 6.33 -6.85 0.01
N ASN A 97 5.29 -6.17 -0.46
CA ASN A 97 5.24 -5.62 -1.82
C ASN A 97 6.24 -4.48 -2.07
N MET A 98 6.85 -3.91 -1.02
CA MET A 98 7.93 -2.93 -1.16
C MET A 98 9.28 -3.57 -1.57
N ASN A 99 9.38 -4.91 -1.63
CA ASN A 99 10.57 -5.60 -2.11
C ASN A 99 10.67 -5.59 -3.65
N HIS A 100 11.12 -4.46 -4.19
CA HIS A 100 11.23 -4.22 -5.63
C HIS A 100 12.67 -4.37 -6.15
N GLY A 101 12.80 -4.67 -7.44
CA GLY A 101 14.09 -4.84 -8.11
C GLY A 101 14.16 -6.06 -9.03
N LEU A 102 15.37 -6.43 -9.38
CA LEU A 102 15.69 -7.61 -10.18
C LEU A 102 16.06 -8.77 -9.25
N PHE A 103 15.45 -9.93 -9.49
CA PHE A 103 15.67 -11.15 -8.72
C PHE A 103 15.98 -12.33 -9.65
N GLU A 104 16.91 -13.18 -9.26
CA GLU A 104 17.12 -14.51 -9.85
C GLU A 104 16.28 -15.55 -9.11
N VAL A 105 15.35 -16.19 -9.82
CA VAL A 105 14.46 -17.20 -9.23
C VAL A 105 15.17 -18.55 -9.18
N VAL A 106 15.79 -18.91 -10.30
CA VAL A 106 16.68 -20.06 -10.52
C VAL A 106 17.71 -19.68 -11.58
N PRO A 107 18.83 -20.41 -11.73
CA PRO A 107 19.85 -20.06 -12.71
C PRO A 107 19.28 -19.84 -14.11
N GLY A 108 19.47 -18.63 -14.64
CA GLY A 108 18.99 -18.23 -15.98
C GLY A 108 17.52 -17.80 -16.05
N VAL A 109 16.79 -17.75 -14.93
CA VAL A 109 15.41 -17.23 -14.86
C VAL A 109 15.35 -16.06 -13.88
N TYR A 110 14.99 -14.90 -14.41
CA TYR A 110 14.96 -13.64 -13.67
C TYR A 110 13.57 -13.03 -13.67
N GLN A 111 13.25 -12.29 -12.61
CA GLN A 111 12.00 -11.54 -12.46
C GLN A 111 12.30 -10.10 -12.05
N VAL A 112 11.65 -9.16 -12.72
CA VAL A 112 11.55 -7.77 -12.24
C VAL A 112 10.26 -7.66 -11.42
N ARG A 113 10.38 -7.15 -10.20
CA ARG A 113 9.26 -6.97 -9.26
C ARG A 113 9.17 -5.52 -8.80
N GLY A 114 7.96 -5.09 -8.47
CA GLY A 114 7.62 -3.68 -8.19
C GLY A 114 7.52 -2.86 -9.47
#